data_AF-A0A535DMJ8-F1
#
_entry.id   AF-A0A535DMJ8-F1
#
_cell.length_a   1.000
_cell.length_b   1.000
_cell.length_c   1.000
_cell.angle_alpha   90.00
_cell.angle_beta   90.00
_cell.angle_gamma   90.00
#
_symmetry.space_group_name_H-M   'P 1'
#
loop_
_entity.id
_entity.type
_entity.pdbx_description
1 polymer ?
#
loop_
_entity_poly.entity_id
_entity_poly.type
_entity_poly.pdbx_seq_one_letter_code
_entity_poly.pdbx_strand_id
1 'polypeptide(L)'
;MRGRFVRRAAGFAFLAFLVFAFVVAAFVTLLINIFNSARGGGSAVFVPLAILAVVIVAFGVARGIRRLAVPLGDLIDAAERVEAGDYSARVRPRGPRELRSLARAFNAMSTRLETSEEQRRRLLADVTRSSTRRA
;
A
#
# COMPACT_ATOMS: atom_id res chain seq x y z
N MET A 1 7.20 -14.46 0.74
CA MET A 1 5.80 -14.94 0.96
C MET A 1 4.91 -13.95 1.77
N ARG A 2 5.31 -12.68 1.97
CA ARG A 2 4.66 -11.73 2.91
C ARG A 2 3.57 -10.82 2.31
N GLY A 3 3.50 -10.66 0.99
CA GLY A 3 2.51 -9.79 0.31
C GLY A 3 1.03 -10.18 0.47
N ARG A 4 0.72 -11.41 0.92
CA ARG A 4 -0.68 -11.83 1.20
C ARG A 4 -1.22 -11.29 2.53
N PHE A 5 -0.36 -10.96 3.49
CA PHE A 5 -0.77 -10.53 4.84
C PHE A 5 -1.29 -9.10 4.86
N VAL A 6 -0.62 -8.19 4.16
CA VAL A 6 -1.04 -6.78 4.04
C VAL A 6 -2.40 -6.68 3.34
N ARG A 7 -2.64 -7.54 2.34
CA ARG A 7 -3.94 -7.61 1.65
C ARG A 7 -5.08 -8.07 2.55
N ARG A 8 -4.79 -8.92 3.54
CA ARG A 8 -5.77 -9.39 4.54
C ARG A 8 -5.98 -8.34 5.64
N ALA A 9 -4.91 -7.76 6.18
CA ALA A 9 -4.98 -6.72 7.22
C ALA A 9 -5.69 -5.45 6.73
N ALA A 10 -5.39 -5.00 5.51
CA ALA A 10 -6.11 -3.89 4.88
C ALA A 10 -7.59 -4.23 4.61
N GLY A 11 -7.88 -5.50 4.31
CA GLY A 11 -9.25 -6.00 4.21
C GLY A 11 -10.00 -5.96 5.54
N PHE A 12 -9.34 -6.30 6.65
CA PHE A 12 -9.93 -6.24 8.00
C PHE A 12 -10.19 -4.82 8.46
N ALA A 13 -9.24 -3.89 8.29
CA ALA A 13 -9.45 -2.48 8.62
C ALA A 13 -10.58 -1.86 7.76
N PHE A 14 -10.64 -2.24 6.48
CA PHE A 14 -11.72 -1.84 5.59
C PHE A 14 -13.08 -2.42 6.01
N LEU A 15 -13.13 -3.69 6.40
CA LEU A 15 -14.33 -4.34 6.91
C LEU A 15 -14.81 -3.67 8.20
N ALA A 16 -13.90 -3.37 9.13
CA ALA A 16 -14.22 -2.70 10.39
C ALA A 16 -14.78 -1.28 10.15
N PHE A 17 -14.17 -0.50 9.25
CA PHE A 17 -14.68 0.82 8.88
C PHE A 17 -16.05 0.74 8.19
N LEU A 18 -16.26 -0.25 7.32
CA LEU A 18 -17.55 -0.51 6.67
C LEU A 18 -18.65 -0.84 7.68
N VAL A 19 -18.35 -1.73 8.62
CA VAL A 19 -19.27 -2.10 9.70
C VAL A 19 -19.59 -0.88 10.56
N PHE A 20 -18.60 -0.06 10.90
CA PHE A 20 -18.82 1.18 11.66
C PHE A 20 -19.71 2.16 10.90
N ALA A 21 -19.44 2.42 9.62
CA ALA A 21 -20.25 3.31 8.79
C ALA A 21 -21.69 2.80 8.62
N PHE A 22 -21.87 1.48 8.47
CA PHE A 22 -23.17 0.83 8.44
C PHE A 22 -23.93 1.02 9.76
N VAL A 23 -23.26 0.80 10.90
CA VAL A 23 -23.84 0.99 12.24
C VAL A 23 -24.28 2.44 12.44
N VAL A 24 -23.46 3.41 12.03
CA VAL A 24 -23.80 4.84 12.13
C VAL A 24 -24.99 5.18 11.22
N ALA A 25 -25.02 4.70 9.98
CA ALA A 25 -26.14 4.95 9.07
C ALA A 25 -27.45 4.30 9.56
N ALA A 26 -27.38 3.08 10.10
CA ALA A 26 -28.51 2.40 10.71
C ALA A 26 -29.00 3.16 11.96
N PHE A 27 -28.08 3.68 12.78
CA PHE A 27 -28.41 4.48 13.96
C PHE A 27 -29.08 5.81 13.60
N VAL A 28 -28.55 6.52 12.61
CA VAL A 28 -29.17 7.77 12.10
C VAL A 28 -30.57 7.50 11.56
N THR A 29 -30.73 6.41 10.80
CA THR A 29 -32.04 5.99 10.27
C THR A 29 -33.02 5.63 11.39
N LEU A 30 -32.54 4.93 12.42
CA LEU A 30 -33.32 4.56 13.60
C LEU A 30 -33.81 5.81 14.35
N LEU A 31 -32.94 6.81 14.55
CA LEU A 31 -33.31 8.07 15.18
C LEU A 31 -34.37 8.84 14.38
N ILE A 32 -34.22 8.91 13.04
CA ILE A 32 -35.19 9.56 12.15
C ILE A 32 -36.56 8.87 12.24
N ASN A 33 -36.58 7.53 12.32
CA ASN A 33 -37.83 6.76 12.41
C ASN A 33 -38.54 6.93 13.76
N ILE A 34 -37.79 6.95 14.87
CA ILE A 34 -38.33 7.22 16.22
C ILE A 34 -38.97 8.61 16.28
N PHE A 35 -38.30 9.61 15.72
CA PHE A 35 -38.78 11.00 15.73
C PHE A 35 -39.99 11.20 14.81
N ASN A 36 -40.03 10.51 13.66
CA ASN A 36 -41.16 10.56 12.73
C ASN A 36 -42.38 9.77 13.23
N SER A 37 -42.19 8.68 13.99
CA SER A 37 -43.28 7.92 14.63
C SER A 37 -44.07 8.77 15.63
N ALA A 38 -43.40 9.72 16.31
CA ALA A 38 -44.06 10.68 17.20
C ALA A 38 -44.88 11.76 16.45
N ARG A 39 -44.68 11.92 15.13
CA ARG A 39 -45.33 12.96 14.30
C ARG A 39 -46.29 12.41 13.24
N GLY A 40 -46.55 11.11 13.22
CA GLY A 40 -47.52 10.49 12.30
C GLY A 40 -47.13 10.55 10.81
N GLY A 41 -45.87 10.80 10.48
CA GLY A 41 -45.40 10.97 9.10
C GLY A 41 -44.68 9.74 8.56
N GLY A 42 -45.22 9.13 7.51
CA GLY A 42 -44.54 8.10 6.72
C GLY A 42 -43.60 8.69 5.68
N SER A 43 -42.39 8.13 5.56
CA SER A 43 -41.77 7.81 4.27
C SER A 43 -40.43 7.07 4.45
N ALA A 44 -40.37 5.85 3.92
CA ALA A 44 -39.23 4.95 3.90
C ALA A 44 -38.15 5.31 2.85
N VAL A 45 -38.13 6.56 2.38
CA VAL A 45 -37.32 6.98 1.22
C VAL A 45 -35.85 7.24 1.58
N PHE A 46 -35.54 7.49 2.85
CA PHE A 46 -34.17 7.77 3.31
C PHE A 46 -33.30 6.50 3.46
N VAL A 47 -33.93 5.32 3.61
CA VAL A 47 -33.23 4.04 3.76
C VAL A 47 -32.39 3.67 2.52
N PRO A 48 -32.93 3.67 1.29
CA PRO A 48 -32.14 3.34 0.10
C PRO A 48 -31.04 4.38 -0.16
N LEU A 49 -31.26 5.65 0.18
CA LEU A 49 -30.27 6.71 0.00
C LEU A 49 -29.06 6.54 0.94
N ALA A 50 -29.31 6.16 2.19
CA ALA A 50 -28.25 5.88 3.17
C ALA A 50 -27.41 4.67 2.75
N ILE A 51 -28.05 3.58 2.29
CA ILE A 51 -27.36 2.40 1.78
C ILE A 51 -26.51 2.76 0.56
N LEU A 52 -27.06 3.53 -0.38
CA LEU A 52 -26.35 3.96 -1.59
C LEU A 52 -25.11 4.80 -1.24
N ALA A 53 -25.22 5.73 -0.29
CA ALA A 53 -24.09 6.54 0.18
C ALA A 53 -22.98 5.67 0.78
N VAL A 54 -23.33 4.66 1.59
CA VAL A 54 -22.35 3.71 2.15
C VAL A 54 -21.64 2.92 1.03
N VAL A 55 -22.37 2.44 0.03
CA VAL A 55 -21.79 1.69 -1.09
C VAL A 55 -20.81 2.56 -1.91
N ILE A 56 -21.16 3.82 -2.17
CA ILE A 56 -20.30 4.76 -2.91
C ILE A 56 -19.00 5.03 -2.13
N VAL A 57 -19.10 5.33 -0.84
CA VAL A 57 -17.94 5.59 0.02
C VAL A 57 -17.07 4.33 0.13
N ALA A 58 -17.67 3.16 0.32
CA ALA A 58 -16.96 1.88 0.38
C ALA A 58 -16.15 1.61 -0.89
N PHE A 59 -16.76 1.86 -2.06
CA PHE A 59 -16.10 1.65 -3.33
C PHE A 59 -14.95 2.64 -3.56
N GLY A 60 -15.11 3.90 -3.15
CA GLY A 60 -14.07 4.93 -3.21
C GLY A 60 -12.86 4.60 -2.33
N VAL A 61 -13.11 4.23 -1.07
CA VAL A 61 -12.05 3.90 -0.09
C VAL A 61 -11.31 2.62 -0.48
N ALA A 62 -12.01 1.58 -0.94
CA ALA A 62 -11.38 0.34 -1.41
C ALA A 62 -10.40 0.59 -2.57
N ARG A 63 -10.74 1.50 -3.49
CA ARG A 63 -9.87 1.91 -4.59
C ARG A 63 -8.69 2.75 -4.10
N GLY A 64 -8.88 3.62 -3.10
CA GLY A 64 -7.84 4.44 -2.50
C GLY A 64 -6.75 3.62 -1.80
N ILE A 65 -7.14 2.68 -0.96
CA ILE A 65 -6.20 1.83 -0.20
C ILE A 65 -5.34 0.98 -1.13
N ARG A 66 -5.93 0.42 -2.21
CA ARG A 66 -5.15 -0.34 -3.21
C ARG A 66 -4.09 0.50 -3.92
N ARG A 67 -4.29 1.81 -4.07
CA ARG A 67 -3.30 2.72 -4.70
C ARG A 67 -2.09 3.01 -3.81
N LEU A 68 -2.18 2.74 -2.50
CA LEU A 68 -1.12 2.99 -1.53
C LEU A 68 -0.40 1.70 -1.10
N ALA A 69 -1.18 0.66 -0.77
CA ALA A 69 -0.64 -0.57 -0.20
C ALA A 69 0.22 -1.38 -1.20
N VAL A 70 -0.12 -1.35 -2.49
CA VAL A 70 0.63 -2.07 -3.54
C VAL A 70 2.03 -1.48 -3.73
N PRO A 71 2.21 -0.18 -4.05
CA PRO A 71 3.55 0.38 -4.25
C PRO A 71 4.43 0.36 -2.99
N LEU A 72 3.86 0.36 -1.78
CA LEU A 72 4.63 0.16 -0.54
C LEU A 72 5.13 -1.28 -0.40
N GLY A 73 4.29 -2.27 -0.74
CA GLY A 73 4.71 -3.68 -0.76
C GLY A 73 5.88 -3.92 -1.72
N ASP A 74 5.80 -3.35 -2.92
CA ASP A 74 6.88 -3.43 -3.92
C ASP A 74 8.22 -2.85 -3.41
N LEU A 75 8.16 -1.75 -2.63
CA LEU A 75 9.34 -1.13 -2.00
C LEU A 75 9.95 -2.03 -0.92
N ILE A 76 9.12 -2.63 -0.08
CA ILE A 76 9.56 -3.54 1.00
C ILE A 76 10.23 -4.78 0.38
N ASP A 77 9.58 -5.41 -0.60
CA ASP A 77 10.13 -6.59 -1.27
C ASP A 77 11.46 -6.26 -1.99
N ALA A 78 11.59 -5.08 -2.59
CA ALA A 78 12.83 -4.64 -3.21
C ALA A 78 13.94 -4.35 -2.18
N ALA A 79 13.59 -3.80 -1.01
CA ALA A 79 14.53 -3.58 0.08
C ALA A 79 15.06 -4.91 0.65
N GLU A 80 14.20 -5.90 0.84
CA GLU A 80 14.61 -7.26 1.26
C GLU A 80 15.60 -7.88 0.24
N ARG A 81 15.43 -7.65 -1.06
CA ARG A 81 16.38 -8.10 -2.10
C ARG A 81 17.73 -7.40 -2.01
N VAL A 82 17.74 -6.08 -1.79
CA VAL A 82 18.97 -5.30 -1.61
C VAL A 82 19.73 -5.78 -0.36
N GLU A 83 19.01 -6.08 0.73
CA GLU A 83 19.59 -6.67 1.94
C GLU A 83 20.22 -8.03 1.66
N ALA A 84 19.58 -8.86 0.82
CA ALA A 84 20.12 -10.14 0.37
C ALA A 84 21.31 -10.02 -0.62
N GLY A 85 21.77 -8.79 -0.92
CA GLY A 85 22.92 -8.53 -1.80
C GLY A 85 22.57 -8.37 -3.28
N ASP A 86 21.29 -8.37 -3.63
CA ASP A 86 20.82 -8.10 -4.99
C ASP A 86 20.57 -6.60 -5.20
N TYR A 87 21.65 -5.88 -5.53
CA TYR A 87 21.63 -4.44 -5.78
C TYR A 87 21.01 -4.06 -7.14
N SER A 88 20.69 -5.03 -7.99
CA SER A 88 20.01 -4.80 -9.27
C SER A 88 18.50 -4.58 -9.11
N ALA A 89 17.95 -4.80 -7.92
CA ALA A 89 16.53 -4.60 -7.64
C ALA A 89 16.10 -3.15 -7.95
N ARG A 90 14.96 -3.01 -8.62
CA ARG A 90 14.37 -1.71 -9.00
C ARG A 90 12.87 -1.71 -8.71
N VAL A 91 12.38 -0.56 -8.26
CA VAL A 91 10.95 -0.32 -8.03
C VAL A 91 10.41 0.65 -9.07
N ARG A 92 9.28 0.31 -9.70
CA ARG A 92 8.63 1.22 -10.65
C ARG A 92 7.89 2.34 -9.89
N PRO A 93 8.18 3.64 -10.14
CA PRO A 93 7.52 4.74 -9.43
C PRO A 93 6.01 4.77 -9.76
N ARG A 94 5.16 4.44 -8.80
CA ARG A 94 3.69 4.45 -8.93
C ARG A 94 3.05 5.00 -7.66
N GLY A 95 1.78 5.41 -7.77
CA GLY A 95 1.01 5.97 -6.66
C GLY A 95 1.15 7.48 -6.52
N PRO A 96 0.87 8.03 -5.32
CA PRO A 96 0.96 9.46 -5.03
C PRO A 96 2.36 10.04 -5.28
N ARG A 97 2.45 11.38 -5.32
CA ARG A 97 3.70 12.09 -5.61
C ARG A 97 4.81 11.70 -4.63
N GLU A 98 4.46 11.54 -3.37
CA GLU A 98 5.33 11.21 -2.25
C GLU A 98 5.92 9.81 -2.44
N LEU A 99 5.09 8.81 -2.72
CA LEU A 99 5.55 7.43 -2.99
C LEU A 99 6.40 7.34 -4.25
N ARG A 100 6.05 8.08 -5.31
CA ARG A 100 6.89 8.17 -6.51
C ARG A 100 8.24 8.83 -6.24
N SER A 101 8.31 9.77 -5.30
CA SER A 101 9.57 10.37 -4.86
C SER A 101 10.42 9.34 -4.12
N LEU A 102 9.81 8.61 -3.17
CA LEU A 102 10.47 7.56 -2.41
C LEU A 102 11.01 6.43 -3.32
N ALA A 103 10.21 5.95 -4.26
CA ALA A 103 10.64 4.94 -5.23
C ALA A 103 11.83 5.41 -6.09
N ARG A 104 11.85 6.68 -6.48
CA ARG A 104 12.99 7.27 -7.21
C ARG A 104 14.24 7.35 -6.35
N ALA A 105 14.10 7.79 -5.09
CA ALA A 105 15.21 7.84 -4.14
C ALA A 105 15.79 6.44 -3.85
N PHE A 106 14.92 5.45 -3.66
CA PHE A 106 15.30 4.05 -3.50
C PHE A 106 16.12 3.56 -4.71
N ASN A 107 15.62 3.72 -5.93
CA ASN A 107 16.34 3.30 -7.13
C ASN A 107 17.71 3.98 -7.27
N ALA A 108 17.81 5.27 -6.93
CA ALA A 108 19.08 5.99 -6.96
C ALA A 108 20.08 5.43 -5.94
N MET A 109 19.62 5.06 -4.74
CA MET A 109 20.45 4.37 -3.75
C MET A 109 20.91 2.99 -4.25
N SER A 110 20.00 2.18 -4.80
CA SER A 110 20.34 0.85 -5.34
C SER A 110 21.38 0.93 -6.45
N THR A 111 21.27 1.91 -7.37
CA THR A 111 22.29 2.14 -8.41
C THR A 111 23.65 2.45 -7.80
N ARG A 112 23.71 3.28 -6.75
CA ARG A 112 24.99 3.59 -6.08
C ARG A 112 25.61 2.36 -5.43
N LEU A 113 24.80 1.54 -4.77
CA LEU A 113 25.26 0.28 -4.16
C LEU A 113 25.82 -0.69 -5.22
N GLU A 114 25.10 -0.85 -6.33
CA GLU A 114 25.53 -1.69 -7.45
C GLU A 114 26.88 -1.23 -8.01
N THR A 115 27.05 0.07 -8.25
CA THR A 115 28.34 0.62 -8.74
C THR A 115 29.48 0.42 -7.74
N SER A 116 29.21 0.57 -6.44
CA SER A 116 30.22 0.38 -5.39
C SER A 116 30.66 -1.10 -5.29
N GLU A 117 29.71 -2.02 -5.39
CA GLU A 117 29.98 -3.45 -5.36
C GLU A 117 30.73 -3.92 -6.61
N GLU A 118 30.41 -3.39 -7.79
CA GLU A 118 31.17 -3.64 -9.01
C GLU A 118 32.62 -3.18 -8.91
N GLN A 119 32.86 -1.99 -8.35
CA GLN A 119 34.21 -1.47 -8.12
C GLN A 119 34.99 -2.39 -7.16
N ARG A 120 34.36 -2.80 -6.05
CA ARG A 120 34.95 -3.74 -5.09
C ARG A 120 35.36 -5.05 -5.77
N ARG A 121 34.50 -5.62 -6.61
CA ARG A 121 34.78 -6.88 -7.34
C ARG A 121 35.91 -6.74 -8.35
N ARG A 122 35.99 -5.62 -9.07
CA ARG A 122 37.09 -5.36 -10.02
C ARG A 122 38.45 -5.28 -9.32
N LEU A 123 38.51 -4.58 -8.19
CA LEU A 123 39.74 -4.48 -7.39
C LEU A 123 40.20 -5.85 -6.90
N LEU A 124 39.29 -6.67 -6.37
CA LEU A 124 39.62 -8.03 -5.93
C LEU A 124 40.14 -8.90 -7.09
N ALA A 125 39.53 -8.80 -8.28
CA ALA A 125 39.96 -9.54 -9.46
C ALA A 125 41.37 -9.12 -9.93
N ASP A 126 41.70 -7.84 -9.88
CA ASP A 126 43.03 -7.34 -10.26
C ASP A 126 44.11 -7.76 -9.26
N VAL A 127 43.80 -7.79 -7.96
CA VAL A 127 44.73 -8.29 -6.92
C VAL A 127 45.09 -9.75 -7.18
N THR A 128 44.10 -10.63 -7.38
CA THR A 128 44.34 -12.04 -7.66
C THR A 128 45.11 -12.24 -8.97
N ARG A 129 44.83 -11.44 -10.00
CA ARG A 129 45.56 -11.52 -11.28
C ARG A 129 47.03 -11.12 -11.14
N SER A 130 47.35 -10.19 -10.25
CA SER A 130 48.72 -9.73 -10.00
C SER A 130 49.58 -10.73 -9.20
N SER A 131 48.96 -11.57 -8.34
CA SER A 131 49.69 -12.56 -7.53
C SER A 131 50.08 -13.80 -8.32
N THR A 132 49.34 -14.19 -9.36
CA THR A 132 49.68 -15.32 -10.23
C THR A 132 50.85 -15.03 -11.19
N ARG A 133 51.18 -13.75 -11.43
CA ARG A 133 52.24 -13.35 -12.36
C ARG A 133 53.64 -13.25 -11.72
N ARG A 134 53.76 -13.51 -10.41
CA ARG A 134 55.01 -13.38 -9.63
C ARG A 134 55.58 -14.71 -9.09
N ALA A 135 55.06 -15.85 -9.54
CA ALA A 135 55.65 -17.18 -9.33
C ALA A 135 56.15 -17.72 -10.68
#